data_AF-A0A660T0L9-F1
#
_entry.id   AF-A0A660T0L9-F1
#
_cell.length_a   1.000
_cell.length_b   1.000
_cell.length_c   1.000
_cell.angle_alpha   90.00
_cell.angle_beta   90.00
_cell.angle_gamma   90.00
#
_symmetry.space_group_name_H-M   'P 1'
#
loop_
_entity.id
_entity.type
_entity.pdbx_description
1 polymer ?
#
loop_
_entity_poly.entity_id
_entity_poly.type
_entity_poly.pdbx_seq_one_letter_code
_entity_poly.pdbx_strand_id
1 'polypeptide(L)'
;MTKNLRTGAEIIVDIMQQQGVEHIFGISGGSVIPIFDALVDSSIKLILTRHEQGAVHMADGYARASGKTGVALVTSGPGATNTITGILTANMDSIPLVVLTGQAPTWTLGMDAFQEADVFGISYPVVKHSYLVKNVEDIPRIMKEAFYLAQSGRPGPVLIDLPKDVSSAMIDPNYNETFHLPGYRVPDGDNDTDLISIAGLLKKAKRPVLLVGHGAVISGAKKSVQFLAEKMQIPVTNTLLGKGCFPDTHDLSLGMLGMHGTAYANKAVYDCDLIMSIGSRWDDR
;
A
#
# COMPACT_ATOMS: atom_id res chain seq x y z
N MET A 1 -11.82 -38.20 -3.83
CA MET A 1 -10.82 -37.17 -4.14
C MET A 1 -9.84 -37.15 -2.98
N THR A 2 -8.55 -37.31 -3.25
CA THR A 2 -7.50 -37.20 -2.24
C THR A 2 -7.48 -35.75 -1.74
N LYS A 3 -7.78 -35.52 -0.45
CA LYS A 3 -7.69 -34.19 0.15
C LYS A 3 -6.24 -33.72 0.04
N ASN A 4 -6.02 -32.57 -0.61
CA ASN A 4 -4.69 -31.98 -0.69
C ASN A 4 -4.49 -31.11 0.55
N LEU A 5 -4.25 -31.75 1.69
CA LEU A 5 -4.12 -31.06 2.97
C LEU A 5 -2.90 -30.13 2.95
N ARG A 6 -3.12 -28.88 3.35
CA ARG A 6 -2.07 -27.85 3.46
C ARG A 6 -2.19 -27.13 4.79
N THR A 7 -1.05 -26.76 5.35
CA THR A 7 -0.98 -25.87 6.50
C THR A 7 -1.42 -24.45 6.14
N GLY A 8 -1.90 -23.69 7.12
CA GLY A 8 -2.19 -22.26 6.94
C GLY A 8 -1.00 -21.49 6.37
N ALA A 9 0.22 -21.80 6.82
CA ALA A 9 1.46 -21.23 6.32
C ALA A 9 1.70 -21.50 4.82
N GLU A 10 1.50 -22.73 4.36
CA GLU A 10 1.61 -23.07 2.93
C GLU A 10 0.56 -22.34 2.10
N ILE A 11 -0.66 -22.22 2.60
CA ILE A 11 -1.75 -21.49 1.92
C ILE A 11 -1.40 -20.00 1.78
N ILE A 12 -0.82 -19.39 2.81
CA ILE A 12 -0.33 -18.00 2.77
C ILE A 12 0.71 -17.85 1.66
N VAL A 13 1.69 -18.75 1.60
CA VAL A 13 2.74 -18.75 0.57
C VAL A 13 2.16 -18.93 -0.84
N ASP A 14 1.23 -19.86 -1.04
CA ASP A 14 0.58 -20.06 -2.34
C ASP A 14 -0.09 -18.79 -2.85
N ILE A 15 -0.83 -18.11 -1.97
CA ILE A 15 -1.59 -16.93 -2.36
C ILE A 15 -0.62 -15.79 -2.64
N MET A 16 0.44 -15.63 -1.86
CA MET A 16 1.49 -14.67 -2.20
C MET A 16 2.09 -14.95 -3.59
N GLN A 17 2.35 -16.21 -3.95
CA GLN A 17 2.80 -16.56 -5.30
C GLN A 17 1.74 -16.25 -6.37
N GLN A 18 0.46 -16.53 -6.12
CA GLN A 18 -0.65 -16.18 -7.03
C GLN A 18 -0.79 -14.66 -7.21
N GLN A 19 -0.48 -13.87 -6.18
CA GLN A 19 -0.44 -12.40 -6.22
C GLN A 19 0.85 -11.84 -6.86
N GLY A 20 1.76 -12.71 -7.32
CA GLY A 20 2.99 -12.31 -7.98
C GLY A 20 4.06 -11.74 -7.03
N VAL A 21 4.02 -12.11 -5.75
CA VAL A 21 5.05 -11.74 -4.78
C VAL A 21 6.36 -12.44 -5.14
N GLU A 22 7.40 -11.64 -5.37
CA GLU A 22 8.74 -12.15 -5.69
C GLU A 22 9.70 -12.06 -4.50
N HIS A 23 9.49 -11.08 -3.62
CA HIS A 23 10.36 -10.77 -2.51
C HIS A 23 9.55 -10.54 -1.23
N ILE A 24 10.03 -11.09 -0.12
CA ILE A 24 9.53 -10.80 1.22
C ILE A 24 10.68 -10.26 2.05
N PHE A 25 10.43 -9.19 2.77
CA PHE A 25 11.41 -8.57 3.67
C PHE A 25 11.03 -8.91 5.10
N GLY A 26 11.95 -9.44 5.90
CA GLY A 26 11.52 -9.91 7.21
C GLY A 26 12.62 -10.33 8.15
N ILE A 27 12.18 -10.74 9.33
CA ILE A 27 13.02 -11.36 10.36
C ILE A 27 12.20 -12.44 11.06
N SER A 28 12.81 -13.60 11.25
CA SER A 28 12.12 -14.77 11.82
C SER A 28 11.98 -14.64 13.34
N GLY A 29 11.01 -15.36 13.89
CA GLY A 29 10.78 -15.50 15.33
C GLY A 29 9.69 -16.52 15.64
N GLY A 30 9.59 -16.93 16.91
CA GLY A 30 8.88 -18.13 17.35
C GLY A 30 7.43 -18.29 16.87
N SER A 31 6.68 -17.19 16.77
CA SER A 31 5.26 -17.18 16.38
C SER A 31 5.03 -17.29 14.88
N VAL A 32 6.07 -17.11 14.06
CA VAL A 32 5.95 -17.05 12.59
C VAL A 32 6.85 -18.08 11.87
N ILE A 33 7.54 -18.94 12.64
CA ILE A 33 8.34 -20.07 12.14
C ILE A 33 7.61 -20.88 11.07
N PRO A 34 6.33 -21.27 11.22
CA PRO A 34 5.63 -22.06 10.20
C PRO A 34 5.65 -21.41 8.80
N ILE A 35 5.55 -20.07 8.75
CA ILE A 35 5.55 -19.31 7.50
C ILE A 35 6.97 -19.24 6.91
N PHE A 36 7.99 -19.05 7.76
CA PHE A 36 9.39 -19.11 7.30
C PHE A 36 9.78 -20.50 6.78
N ASP A 37 9.26 -21.56 7.39
CA ASP A 37 9.46 -22.94 6.95
C ASP A 37 8.83 -23.16 5.57
N ALA A 38 7.56 -22.77 5.40
CA ALA A 38 6.86 -22.86 4.11
C ALA A 38 7.51 -22.03 2.98
N LEU A 39 8.26 -20.97 3.31
CA LEU A 39 9.00 -20.18 2.33
C LEU A 39 10.21 -20.90 1.72
N VAL A 40 10.79 -21.89 2.43
CA VAL A 40 12.00 -22.62 1.98
C VAL A 40 11.76 -23.31 0.64
N ASP A 41 10.57 -23.90 0.46
CA ASP A 41 10.18 -24.62 -0.76
C ASP A 41 9.48 -23.72 -1.81
N SER A 42 9.42 -22.42 -1.56
CA SER A 42 8.75 -21.46 -2.43
C SER A 42 9.71 -20.80 -3.43
N SER A 43 9.15 -20.23 -4.49
CA SER A 43 9.91 -19.37 -5.42
C SER A 43 10.13 -17.95 -4.89
N ILE A 44 9.58 -17.61 -3.72
CA ILE A 44 9.65 -16.27 -3.14
C ILE A 44 11.01 -16.09 -2.49
N LYS A 45 11.69 -14.99 -2.82
CA LYS A 45 12.99 -14.68 -2.24
C LYS A 45 12.83 -13.97 -0.91
N LEU A 46 13.17 -14.65 0.17
CA LEU A 46 13.29 -14.04 1.50
C LEU A 46 14.54 -13.15 1.58
N ILE A 47 14.32 -11.88 1.91
CA ILE A 47 15.37 -10.90 2.23
C ILE A 47 15.38 -10.70 3.75
N LEU A 48 16.31 -11.41 4.40
CA LEU A 48 16.50 -11.31 5.84
C LEU A 48 17.06 -9.94 6.20
N THR A 49 16.36 -9.23 7.08
CA THR A 49 16.77 -7.92 7.59
C THR A 49 17.43 -8.04 8.97
N ARG A 50 17.93 -6.91 9.49
CA ARG A 50 18.52 -6.81 10.83
C ARG A 50 17.66 -6.06 11.85
N HIS A 51 16.51 -5.56 11.39
CA HIS A 51 15.49 -4.90 12.21
C HIS A 51 14.18 -4.85 11.41
N GLU A 52 13.03 -5.06 12.05
CA GLU A 52 11.72 -5.12 11.41
C GLU A 52 11.34 -3.80 10.73
N GLN A 53 11.68 -2.66 11.35
CA GLN A 53 11.56 -1.34 10.71
C GLN A 53 12.25 -1.30 9.35
N GLY A 54 13.45 -1.91 9.23
CA GLY A 54 14.17 -2.03 7.98
C GLY A 54 13.43 -2.89 6.97
N ALA A 55 12.81 -4.00 7.40
CA ALA A 55 11.97 -4.83 6.54
C ALA A 55 10.80 -4.06 5.93
N VAL A 56 10.08 -3.29 6.75
CA VAL A 56 8.94 -2.51 6.26
C VAL A 56 9.37 -1.38 5.32
N HIS A 57 10.48 -0.69 5.61
CA HIS A 57 11.01 0.33 4.69
C HIS A 57 11.56 -0.26 3.38
N MET A 58 12.12 -1.47 3.41
CA MET A 58 12.51 -2.16 2.18
C MET A 58 11.29 -2.57 1.36
N ALA A 59 10.22 -3.05 2.01
CA ALA A 59 8.95 -3.35 1.35
C ALA A 59 8.32 -2.08 0.74
N ASP A 60 8.34 -0.95 1.46
CA ASP A 60 7.90 0.36 0.96
C ASP A 60 8.70 0.79 -0.28
N GLY A 61 10.04 0.74 -0.20
CA GLY A 61 10.92 1.07 -1.32
C GLY A 61 10.71 0.17 -2.53
N TYR A 62 10.54 -1.15 -2.31
CA TYR A 62 10.21 -2.11 -3.36
C TYR A 62 8.88 -1.77 -4.03
N ALA A 63 7.85 -1.44 -3.25
CA ALA A 63 6.54 -1.09 -3.78
C ALA A 63 6.60 0.16 -4.67
N ARG A 64 7.29 1.21 -4.21
CA ARG A 64 7.49 2.44 -4.99
C ARG A 64 8.25 2.22 -6.30
N ALA A 65 9.30 1.41 -6.26
CA ALA A 65 10.17 1.19 -7.42
C ALA A 65 9.56 0.23 -8.46
N SER A 66 8.79 -0.76 -8.01
CA SER A 66 8.23 -1.81 -8.89
C SER A 66 6.78 -1.56 -9.32
N GLY A 67 6.03 -0.74 -8.57
CA GLY A 67 4.58 -0.62 -8.73
C GLY A 67 3.80 -1.84 -8.21
N LYS A 68 4.46 -2.80 -7.56
CA LYS A 68 3.84 -3.99 -6.96
C LYS A 68 3.60 -3.79 -5.46
N THR A 69 2.80 -4.65 -4.84
CA THR A 69 2.62 -4.66 -3.38
C THR A 69 3.88 -5.14 -2.68
N GLY A 70 4.40 -4.35 -1.74
CA GLY A 70 5.51 -4.76 -0.87
C GLY A 70 5.02 -5.67 0.25
N VAL A 71 5.81 -6.70 0.61
CA VAL A 71 5.44 -7.64 1.67
C VAL A 71 6.50 -7.68 2.77
N ALA A 72 6.07 -7.45 4.01
CA ALA A 72 6.90 -7.61 5.19
C ALA A 72 6.40 -8.78 6.06
N LEU A 73 7.32 -9.58 6.61
CA LEU A 73 7.01 -10.72 7.48
C LEU A 73 7.84 -10.66 8.77
N VAL A 74 7.16 -10.56 9.92
CA VAL A 74 7.81 -10.44 11.23
C VAL A 74 7.10 -11.29 12.29
N THR A 75 7.75 -11.50 13.43
CA THR A 75 7.17 -12.27 14.55
C THR A 75 6.24 -11.42 15.43
N SER A 76 5.69 -12.02 16.48
CA SER A 76 4.76 -11.38 17.43
C SER A 76 5.44 -10.35 18.33
N GLY A 77 4.63 -9.65 19.12
CA GLY A 77 5.10 -8.77 20.20
C GLY A 77 6.12 -7.75 19.70
N PRO A 78 7.40 -7.82 20.13
CA PRO A 78 8.43 -6.87 19.73
C PRO A 78 8.62 -6.77 18.20
N GLY A 79 8.50 -7.90 17.49
CA GLY A 79 8.64 -7.91 16.03
C GLY A 79 7.56 -7.06 15.37
N ALA A 80 6.31 -7.29 15.74
CA ALA A 80 5.17 -6.50 15.26
C ALA A 80 5.27 -5.02 15.67
N THR A 81 5.61 -4.71 16.93
CA THR A 81 5.70 -3.30 17.38
C THR A 81 6.82 -2.52 16.68
N ASN A 82 7.89 -3.19 16.25
CA ASN A 82 8.98 -2.55 15.49
C ASN A 82 8.58 -2.16 14.05
N THR A 83 7.42 -2.61 13.55
CA THR A 83 6.93 -2.27 12.20
C THR A 83 6.21 -0.93 12.11
N ILE A 84 5.74 -0.39 13.25
CA ILE A 84 4.74 0.68 13.29
C ILE A 84 5.21 1.96 12.57
N THR A 85 6.46 2.36 12.74
CA THR A 85 7.01 3.53 12.03
C THR A 85 6.98 3.33 10.51
N GLY A 86 7.37 2.16 10.03
CA GLY A 86 7.37 1.87 8.59
C GLY A 86 5.96 1.79 8.02
N ILE A 87 5.02 1.22 8.78
CA ILE A 87 3.60 1.17 8.42
C ILE A 87 3.05 2.60 8.29
N LEU A 88 3.32 3.46 9.28
CA LEU A 88 2.90 4.86 9.23
C LEU A 88 3.47 5.59 8.02
N THR A 89 4.75 5.38 7.69
CA THR A 89 5.36 5.93 6.47
C THR A 89 4.57 5.54 5.23
N ALA A 90 4.31 4.24 5.04
CA ALA A 90 3.57 3.73 3.90
C ALA A 90 2.14 4.26 3.85
N ASN A 91 1.45 4.37 4.99
CA ASN A 91 0.08 4.88 5.06
C ASN A 91 -0.01 6.37 4.67
N MET A 92 0.89 7.19 5.20
CA MET A 92 0.92 8.63 4.92
C MET A 92 1.20 8.92 3.44
N ASP A 93 1.99 8.05 2.81
CA ASP A 93 2.37 8.18 1.40
C ASP A 93 1.50 7.35 0.45
N SER A 94 0.53 6.59 0.95
CA SER A 94 -0.38 5.75 0.14
C SER A 94 0.35 4.64 -0.62
N ILE A 95 1.23 3.92 0.06
CA ILE A 95 2.03 2.83 -0.51
C ILE A 95 1.35 1.47 -0.27
N PRO A 96 1.17 0.63 -1.30
CA PRO A 96 0.54 -0.68 -1.14
C PRO A 96 1.49 -1.65 -0.43
N LEU A 97 1.18 -1.97 0.83
CA LEU A 97 1.92 -2.96 1.61
C LEU A 97 0.99 -4.02 2.19
N VAL A 98 1.50 -5.24 2.33
CA VAL A 98 0.93 -6.28 3.19
C VAL A 98 1.96 -6.61 4.27
N VAL A 99 1.60 -6.40 5.53
CA VAL A 99 2.47 -6.69 6.68
C VAL A 99 1.90 -7.89 7.42
N LEU A 100 2.65 -8.99 7.41
CA LEU A 100 2.32 -10.23 8.08
C LEU A 100 3.03 -10.26 9.43
N THR A 101 2.26 -10.38 10.51
CA THR A 101 2.78 -10.51 11.87
C THR A 101 2.39 -11.88 12.43
N GLY A 102 3.34 -12.58 13.05
CA GLY A 102 3.00 -13.74 13.88
C GLY A 102 2.29 -13.28 15.16
N GLN A 103 1.51 -14.17 15.77
CA GLN A 103 0.83 -13.90 17.03
C GLN A 103 0.84 -15.13 17.95
N ALA A 104 0.67 -14.91 19.25
CA ALA A 104 0.43 -15.95 20.23
C ALA A 104 -0.77 -16.84 19.81
N PRO A 105 -0.80 -18.12 20.23
CA PRO A 105 -1.90 -19.01 19.89
C PRO A 105 -3.27 -18.45 20.30
N THR A 106 -4.31 -18.78 19.54
CA THR A 106 -5.66 -18.21 19.72
C THR A 106 -6.21 -18.33 21.14
N TRP A 107 -5.95 -19.45 21.84
CA TRP A 107 -6.41 -19.70 23.21
C TRP A 107 -5.65 -18.92 24.29
N THR A 108 -4.54 -18.27 23.93
CA THR A 108 -3.74 -17.43 24.85
C THR A 108 -3.92 -15.93 24.63
N LEU A 109 -4.72 -15.54 23.62
CA LEU A 109 -4.97 -14.13 23.33
C LEU A 109 -5.68 -13.43 24.50
N GLY A 110 -5.16 -12.28 24.92
CA GLY A 110 -5.62 -11.47 26.04
C GLY A 110 -5.16 -11.96 27.41
N MET A 111 -4.18 -12.86 27.47
CA MET A 111 -3.73 -13.49 28.73
C MET A 111 -2.32 -13.05 29.18
N ASP A 112 -1.78 -11.98 28.58
CA ASP A 112 -0.39 -11.55 28.76
C ASP A 112 0.60 -12.68 28.44
N ALA A 113 0.34 -13.38 27.33
CA ALA A 113 1.18 -14.49 26.89
C ALA A 113 2.58 -14.01 26.48
N PHE A 114 3.53 -14.95 26.42
CA PHE A 114 4.90 -14.63 26.03
C PHE A 114 4.96 -14.01 24.63
N GLN A 115 5.52 -12.79 24.54
CA GLN A 115 5.60 -12.00 23.31
C GLN A 115 4.24 -11.73 22.66
N GLU A 116 3.17 -11.64 23.45
CA GLU A 116 1.89 -11.09 23.03
C GLU A 116 1.94 -9.55 22.99
N ALA A 117 1.27 -8.96 22.01
CA ALA A 117 0.94 -7.53 21.99
C ALA A 117 -0.40 -7.34 21.27
N ASP A 118 -1.15 -6.31 21.65
CA ASP A 118 -2.34 -5.87 20.91
C ASP A 118 -1.93 -5.14 19.62
N VAL A 119 -1.41 -5.91 18.66
CA VAL A 119 -0.96 -5.39 17.36
C VAL A 119 -2.10 -4.71 16.62
N PHE A 120 -3.33 -5.22 16.78
CA PHE A 120 -4.52 -4.61 16.20
C PHE A 120 -4.73 -3.19 16.73
N GLY A 121 -4.80 -3.01 18.05
CA GLY A 121 -4.98 -1.70 18.67
C GLY A 121 -3.83 -0.73 18.39
N ILE A 122 -2.59 -1.21 18.43
CA ILE A 122 -1.38 -0.40 18.18
C ILE A 122 -1.34 0.08 16.72
N SER A 123 -1.72 -0.77 15.76
CA SER A 123 -1.63 -0.46 14.33
C SER A 123 -2.87 0.23 13.75
N TYR A 124 -4.01 0.19 14.44
CA TYR A 124 -5.29 0.73 13.97
C TYR A 124 -5.21 2.15 13.33
N PRO A 125 -4.52 3.15 13.92
CA PRO A 125 -4.47 4.50 13.34
C PRO A 125 -3.53 4.63 12.13
N VAL A 126 -2.71 3.62 11.86
CA VAL A 126 -1.63 3.69 10.87
C VAL A 126 -1.78 2.70 9.72
N VAL A 127 -2.86 1.91 9.68
CA VAL A 127 -3.16 0.97 8.59
C VAL A 127 -4.37 1.41 7.78
N LYS A 128 -4.43 0.98 6.52
CA LYS A 128 -5.66 1.05 5.71
C LYS A 128 -6.68 0.03 6.21
N HIS A 129 -6.22 -1.13 6.64
CA HIS A 129 -7.04 -2.18 7.23
C HIS A 129 -6.18 -3.16 8.05
N SER A 130 -6.80 -3.90 8.96
CA SER A 130 -6.13 -4.94 9.76
C SER A 130 -7.02 -6.16 9.94
N TYR A 131 -6.41 -7.33 9.96
CA TYR A 131 -7.05 -8.61 10.26
C TYR A 131 -6.36 -9.28 11.44
N LEU A 132 -7.14 -9.94 12.29
CA LEU A 132 -6.67 -10.96 13.23
C LEU A 132 -7.32 -12.29 12.81
N VAL A 133 -6.52 -13.22 12.29
CA VAL A 133 -7.03 -14.46 11.70
C VAL A 133 -7.23 -15.51 12.79
N LYS A 134 -8.49 -15.81 13.13
CA LYS A 134 -8.80 -16.76 14.23
C LYS A 134 -9.07 -18.19 13.75
N ASN A 135 -9.37 -18.38 12.47
CA ASN A 135 -9.61 -19.70 11.87
C ASN A 135 -8.75 -19.85 10.61
N VAL A 136 -8.24 -21.06 10.38
CA VAL A 136 -7.37 -21.37 9.25
C VAL A 136 -8.14 -21.32 7.92
N GLU A 137 -9.44 -21.59 7.95
CA GLU A 137 -10.36 -21.51 6.81
C GLU A 137 -10.50 -20.09 6.27
N ASP A 138 -10.26 -19.06 7.11
CA ASP A 138 -10.36 -17.65 6.69
C ASP A 138 -9.11 -17.16 5.93
N ILE A 139 -7.97 -17.87 6.02
CA ILE A 139 -6.70 -17.44 5.41
C ILE A 139 -6.85 -17.17 3.90
N PRO A 140 -7.46 -18.06 3.08
CA PRO A 140 -7.55 -17.82 1.66
C PRO A 140 -8.23 -16.52 1.28
N ARG A 141 -9.37 -16.24 1.93
CA ARG A 141 -10.16 -15.03 1.70
C ARG A 141 -9.42 -13.79 2.21
N ILE A 142 -8.94 -13.82 3.45
CA ILE A 142 -8.27 -12.67 4.09
C ILE A 142 -7.01 -12.26 3.33
N MET A 143 -6.19 -13.22 2.89
CA MET A 143 -5.00 -12.92 2.11
C MET A 143 -5.36 -12.21 0.80
N LYS A 144 -6.36 -12.72 0.06
CA LYS A 144 -6.78 -12.08 -1.20
C LYS A 144 -7.40 -10.69 -0.98
N GLU A 145 -8.23 -10.55 0.05
CA GLU A 145 -8.78 -9.25 0.44
C GLU A 145 -7.67 -8.26 0.82
N ALA A 146 -6.66 -8.69 1.58
CA ALA A 146 -5.58 -7.82 2.01
C ALA A 146 -4.78 -7.28 0.82
N PHE A 147 -4.44 -8.13 -0.16
CA PHE A 147 -3.77 -7.68 -1.38
C PHE A 147 -4.66 -6.76 -2.22
N TYR A 148 -5.96 -7.06 -2.32
CA TYR A 148 -6.92 -6.19 -3.02
C TYR A 148 -7.06 -4.83 -2.34
N LEU A 149 -7.23 -4.81 -1.02
CA LEU A 149 -7.33 -3.60 -0.21
C LEU A 149 -6.05 -2.79 -0.28
N ALA A 150 -4.87 -3.41 -0.18
CA ALA A 150 -3.61 -2.70 -0.24
C ALA A 150 -3.45 -1.89 -1.53
N GLN A 151 -3.94 -2.42 -2.66
CA GLN A 151 -3.75 -1.85 -4.01
C GLN A 151 -4.91 -0.96 -4.50
N SER A 152 -6.15 -1.33 -4.19
CA SER A 152 -7.32 -0.70 -4.80
C SER A 152 -7.62 0.68 -4.22
N GLY A 153 -8.33 1.53 -4.99
CA GLY A 153 -8.67 2.89 -4.57
C GLY A 153 -7.42 3.72 -4.26
N ARG A 154 -7.38 4.36 -3.08
CA ARG A 154 -6.14 4.92 -2.53
C ARG A 154 -5.32 3.78 -1.90
N PRO A 155 -4.12 3.43 -2.40
CA PRO A 155 -3.33 2.34 -1.84
C PRO A 155 -2.89 2.63 -0.41
N GLY A 156 -2.51 1.59 0.33
CA GLY A 156 -2.04 1.72 1.71
C GLY A 156 -1.68 0.37 2.34
N PRO A 157 -1.10 0.40 3.55
CA PRO A 157 -0.69 -0.82 4.24
C PRO A 157 -1.87 -1.57 4.84
N VAL A 158 -1.90 -2.89 4.65
CA VAL A 158 -2.82 -3.82 5.31
C VAL A 158 -2.03 -4.75 6.22
N LEU A 159 -2.43 -4.87 7.48
CA LEU A 159 -1.80 -5.76 8.45
C LEU A 159 -2.62 -7.05 8.60
N ILE A 160 -1.94 -8.20 8.65
CA ILE A 160 -2.56 -9.50 8.92
C ILE A 160 -1.83 -10.14 10.09
N ASP A 161 -2.52 -10.25 11.22
CA ASP A 161 -2.02 -10.85 12.45
C ASP A 161 -2.40 -12.34 12.51
N LEU A 162 -1.40 -13.19 12.61
CA LEU A 162 -1.47 -14.63 12.33
C LEU A 162 -1.07 -15.45 13.57
N PRO A 163 -2.05 -15.92 14.36
CA PRO A 163 -1.80 -16.86 15.45
C PRO A 163 -1.04 -18.09 14.96
N LYS A 164 -0.08 -18.53 15.78
CA LYS A 164 0.79 -19.66 15.43
C LYS A 164 0.01 -20.95 15.16
N ASP A 165 -1.00 -21.25 15.98
CA ASP A 165 -1.86 -22.43 15.84
C ASP A 165 -2.67 -22.42 14.53
N VAL A 166 -3.15 -21.24 14.12
CA VAL A 166 -3.85 -21.04 12.86
C VAL A 166 -2.92 -21.25 11.67
N SER A 167 -1.70 -20.71 11.73
CA SER A 167 -0.70 -20.91 10.66
C SER A 167 -0.21 -22.35 10.55
N SER A 168 -0.25 -23.13 11.64
CA SER A 168 0.17 -24.54 11.67
C SER A 168 -0.96 -25.53 11.38
N ALA A 169 -2.23 -25.12 11.48
CA ALA A 169 -3.37 -25.99 11.23
C ALA A 169 -3.43 -26.44 9.78
N MET A 170 -3.85 -27.69 9.55
CA MET A 170 -3.99 -28.28 8.21
C MET A 170 -5.45 -28.33 7.77
N ILE A 171 -5.73 -27.88 6.56
CA ILE A 171 -7.05 -27.95 5.93
C ILE A 171 -6.96 -28.37 4.46
N ASP A 172 -8.09 -28.73 3.88
CA ASP A 172 -8.28 -28.81 2.42
C ASP A 172 -8.74 -27.42 1.94
N PRO A 173 -7.86 -26.59 1.35
CA PRO A 173 -8.13 -25.17 1.15
C PRO A 173 -9.17 -24.91 0.05
N ASN A 174 -10.13 -24.03 0.33
CA ASN A 174 -11.03 -23.47 -0.67
C ASN A 174 -10.53 -22.10 -1.15
N TYR A 175 -9.93 -22.04 -2.33
CA TYR A 175 -9.49 -20.76 -2.91
C TYR A 175 -10.61 -19.99 -3.62
N ASN A 176 -11.83 -20.51 -3.72
CA ASN A 176 -12.93 -19.86 -4.46
C ASN A 176 -13.85 -18.99 -3.59
N GLU A 177 -13.44 -18.69 -2.36
CA GLU A 177 -14.22 -17.81 -1.49
C GLU A 177 -14.32 -16.39 -2.05
N THR A 178 -15.51 -15.81 -1.94
CA THR A 178 -15.77 -14.43 -2.33
C THR A 178 -15.32 -13.47 -1.23
N PHE A 179 -14.92 -12.27 -1.63
CA PHE A 179 -14.57 -11.22 -0.67
C PHE A 179 -15.74 -10.87 0.24
N HIS A 180 -15.43 -10.55 1.49
CA HIS A 180 -16.32 -10.01 2.49
C HIS A 180 -15.85 -8.61 2.90
N LEU A 181 -16.02 -7.65 2.00
CA LEU A 181 -15.64 -6.25 2.19
C LEU A 181 -16.86 -5.33 2.18
N PRO A 182 -17.77 -5.44 3.17
CA PRO A 182 -18.98 -4.64 3.21
C PRO A 182 -18.64 -3.15 3.28
N GLY A 183 -19.24 -2.35 2.39
CA GLY A 183 -19.07 -0.90 2.37
C GLY A 183 -17.79 -0.40 1.70
N TYR A 184 -16.80 -1.27 1.43
CA TYR A 184 -15.64 -0.87 0.63
C TYR A 184 -16.03 -0.80 -0.84
N ARG A 185 -15.86 0.38 -1.45
CA ARG A 185 -16.08 0.61 -2.87
C ARG A 185 -14.93 1.43 -3.43
N VAL A 186 -14.39 0.97 -4.55
CA VAL A 186 -13.52 1.80 -5.37
C VAL A 186 -14.43 2.72 -6.17
N PRO A 187 -14.23 4.04 -6.18
CA PRO A 187 -15.02 4.93 -7.02
C PRO A 187 -14.93 4.49 -8.49
N ASP A 188 -16.10 4.25 -9.10
CA ASP A 188 -16.20 4.02 -10.55
C ASP A 188 -15.99 5.35 -11.30
N GLY A 189 -15.53 5.25 -12.55
CA GLY A 189 -15.06 6.37 -13.36
C GLY A 189 -16.07 7.50 -13.64
N ASP A 190 -15.53 8.59 -14.18
CA ASP A 190 -16.06 9.94 -14.23
C ASP A 190 -17.48 10.12 -14.80
N ASN A 191 -18.14 11.18 -14.31
CA ASN A 191 -19.36 11.72 -14.88
C ASN A 191 -19.02 12.70 -16.02
N ASP A 192 -19.46 12.42 -17.25
CA ASP A 192 -19.22 13.25 -18.44
C ASP A 192 -19.57 14.73 -18.23
N THR A 193 -20.60 15.03 -17.42
CA THR A 193 -20.99 16.41 -17.15
C THR A 193 -19.91 17.17 -16.38
N ASP A 194 -19.22 16.51 -15.45
CA ASP A 194 -18.17 17.11 -14.64
C ASP A 194 -16.92 17.34 -15.47
N LEU A 195 -16.57 16.39 -16.35
CA LEU A 195 -15.46 16.53 -17.29
C LEU A 195 -15.68 17.70 -18.26
N ILE A 196 -16.89 17.85 -18.81
CA ILE A 196 -17.24 18.98 -19.69
C ILE A 196 -17.14 20.31 -18.92
N SER A 197 -17.60 20.35 -17.67
CA SER A 197 -17.51 21.52 -16.81
C SER A 197 -16.05 21.93 -16.55
N ILE A 198 -15.20 20.98 -16.16
CA ILE A 198 -13.76 21.19 -15.91
C ILE A 198 -13.07 21.69 -17.18
N ALA A 199 -13.34 21.08 -18.34
CA ALA A 199 -12.80 21.53 -19.61
C ALA A 199 -13.23 22.97 -19.95
N GLY A 200 -14.48 23.33 -19.63
CA GLY A 200 -14.99 24.70 -19.76
C GLY A 200 -14.27 25.70 -18.86
N LEU A 201 -13.93 25.33 -17.63
CA LEU A 201 -13.15 26.15 -16.71
C LEU A 201 -11.72 26.35 -17.21
N LEU A 202 -11.04 25.27 -17.60
CA LEU A 202 -9.68 25.33 -18.15
C LEU A 202 -9.60 26.21 -19.41
N LYS A 203 -10.60 26.14 -20.29
CA LYS A 203 -10.65 26.97 -21.49
C LYS A 203 -10.83 28.48 -21.21
N LYS A 204 -11.47 28.84 -20.09
CA LYS A 204 -11.71 30.24 -19.70
C LYS A 204 -10.58 30.83 -18.86
N ALA A 205 -9.79 29.99 -18.19
CA ALA A 205 -8.68 30.41 -17.36
C ALA A 205 -7.60 31.12 -18.19
N LYS A 206 -7.05 32.21 -17.65
CA LYS A 206 -5.97 32.99 -18.26
C LYS A 206 -4.60 32.61 -17.69
N ARG A 207 -4.57 32.11 -16.45
CA ARG A 207 -3.35 31.68 -15.73
C ARG A 207 -3.61 30.34 -15.02
N PRO A 208 -4.00 29.27 -15.75
CA PRO A 208 -4.19 27.96 -15.15
C PRO A 208 -2.83 27.34 -14.74
N VAL A 209 -2.85 26.51 -13.69
CA VAL A 209 -1.71 25.69 -13.26
C VAL A 209 -2.18 24.27 -13.00
N LEU A 210 -1.41 23.27 -13.47
CA LEU A 210 -1.59 21.87 -13.05
C LEU A 210 -0.76 21.63 -11.79
N LEU A 211 -1.41 21.18 -10.70
CA LEU A 211 -0.78 20.74 -9.47
C LEU A 211 -0.79 19.21 -9.43
N VAL A 212 0.36 18.59 -9.65
CA VAL A 212 0.49 17.14 -9.77
C VAL A 212 1.00 16.51 -8.47
N GLY A 213 0.17 15.64 -7.89
CA GLY A 213 0.46 14.93 -6.66
C GLY A 213 0.86 13.47 -6.86
N HIS A 214 1.04 12.76 -5.74
CA HIS A 214 1.40 11.33 -5.74
C HIS A 214 0.36 10.46 -6.45
N GLY A 215 -0.92 10.80 -6.33
CA GLY A 215 -2.03 10.07 -6.94
C GLY A 215 -1.86 9.92 -8.46
N ALA A 216 -1.32 10.93 -9.13
CA ALA A 216 -1.05 10.87 -10.57
C ALA A 216 0.10 9.92 -10.93
N VAL A 217 1.09 9.78 -10.04
CA VAL A 217 2.21 8.83 -10.21
C VAL A 217 1.70 7.40 -10.09
N ILE A 218 1.02 7.09 -8.98
CA ILE A 218 0.57 5.72 -8.67
C ILE A 218 -0.56 5.24 -9.58
N SER A 219 -1.34 6.15 -10.17
CA SER A 219 -2.35 5.80 -11.18
C SER A 219 -1.79 5.67 -12.60
N GLY A 220 -0.48 5.91 -12.80
CA GLY A 220 0.14 5.88 -14.13
C GLY A 220 -0.30 7.02 -15.06
N ALA A 221 -0.79 8.14 -14.53
CA ALA A 221 -1.38 9.23 -15.31
C ALA A 221 -0.35 10.10 -16.07
N LYS A 222 0.93 9.74 -16.06
CA LYS A 222 2.02 10.48 -16.72
C LYS A 222 1.70 10.94 -18.14
N LYS A 223 1.25 10.02 -19.01
CA LYS A 223 0.92 10.35 -20.41
C LYS A 223 -0.27 11.30 -20.52
N SER A 224 -1.29 11.11 -19.69
CA SER A 224 -2.50 11.93 -19.69
C SER A 224 -2.22 13.35 -19.19
N VAL A 225 -1.44 13.48 -18.12
CA VAL A 225 -0.99 14.78 -17.58
C VAL A 225 -0.15 15.51 -18.62
N GLN A 226 0.82 14.83 -19.24
CA GLN A 226 1.67 15.43 -20.27
C GLN A 226 0.85 15.89 -21.48
N PHE A 227 -0.05 15.05 -21.99
CA PHE A 227 -0.93 15.40 -23.10
C PHE A 227 -1.80 16.63 -22.78
N LEU A 228 -2.39 16.69 -21.58
CA LEU A 228 -3.21 17.83 -21.18
C LEU A 228 -2.39 19.12 -21.10
N ALA A 229 -1.21 19.07 -20.48
CA ALA A 229 -0.30 20.20 -20.35
C ALA A 229 0.13 20.73 -21.73
N GLU A 230 0.55 19.85 -22.64
CA GLU A 230 0.99 20.22 -23.99
C GLU A 230 -0.18 20.75 -24.85
N LYS A 231 -1.35 20.09 -24.80
CA LYS A 231 -2.51 20.49 -25.60
C LYS A 231 -3.02 21.88 -25.24
N MET A 232 -3.01 22.19 -23.95
CA MET A 232 -3.56 23.45 -23.42
C MET A 232 -2.46 24.49 -23.12
N GLN A 233 -1.19 24.13 -23.29
CA GLN A 233 -0.02 24.93 -22.93
C GLN A 233 -0.07 25.42 -21.46
N ILE A 234 -0.43 24.50 -20.54
CA ILE A 234 -0.58 24.82 -19.11
C ILE A 234 0.71 24.45 -18.37
N PRO A 235 1.29 25.37 -17.57
CA PRO A 235 2.44 25.05 -16.74
C PRO A 235 2.10 24.04 -15.64
N VAL A 236 3.06 23.19 -15.31
CA VAL A 236 2.91 22.07 -14.38
C VAL A 236 3.85 22.25 -13.20
N THR A 237 3.29 22.20 -11.99
CA THR A 237 4.07 22.07 -10.75
C THR A 237 3.70 20.78 -10.04
N ASN A 238 4.61 20.25 -9.24
CA ASN A 238 4.41 18.99 -8.55
C ASN A 238 4.66 19.09 -7.04
N THR A 239 3.94 18.28 -6.27
CA THR A 239 4.33 18.00 -4.88
C THR A 239 5.63 17.20 -4.85
N LEU A 240 6.23 17.04 -3.66
CA LEU A 240 7.41 16.18 -3.49
C LEU A 240 7.17 14.75 -4.00
N LEU A 241 6.01 14.16 -3.67
CA LEU A 241 5.64 12.80 -4.05
C LEU A 241 5.08 12.69 -5.49
N GLY A 242 4.79 13.82 -6.13
CA GLY A 242 4.38 13.90 -7.54
C GLY A 242 5.55 13.99 -8.52
N LYS A 243 6.78 14.10 -8.03
CA LYS A 243 8.00 14.15 -8.87
C LYS A 243 8.08 12.94 -9.79
N GLY A 244 8.49 13.19 -11.04
CA GLY A 244 8.60 12.17 -12.08
C GLY A 244 7.31 11.89 -12.87
N CYS A 245 6.16 12.39 -12.41
CA CYS A 245 4.90 12.31 -13.19
C CYS A 245 4.94 13.18 -14.45
N PHE A 246 5.58 14.35 -14.37
CA PHE A 246 5.86 15.24 -15.50
C PHE A 246 7.37 15.46 -15.60
N PRO A 247 7.97 15.55 -16.80
CA PRO A 247 9.42 15.69 -16.93
C PRO A 247 9.92 17.05 -16.42
N ASP A 248 10.84 17.04 -15.45
CA ASP A 248 11.41 18.28 -14.87
C ASP A 248 12.17 19.14 -15.90
N THR A 249 12.63 18.53 -17.00
CA THR A 249 13.36 19.21 -18.09
C THR A 249 12.43 19.80 -19.16
N HIS A 250 11.12 19.58 -19.06
CA HIS A 250 10.17 20.11 -20.04
C HIS A 250 9.95 21.62 -19.81
N ASP A 251 9.83 22.40 -20.87
CA ASP A 251 9.59 23.86 -20.82
C ASP A 251 8.36 24.31 -20.01
N LEU A 252 7.37 23.43 -19.81
CA LEU A 252 6.17 23.72 -19.02
C LEU A 252 6.35 23.35 -17.54
N SER A 253 7.48 22.75 -17.16
CA SER A 253 7.75 22.37 -15.77
C SER A 253 8.15 23.58 -14.94
N LEU A 254 7.42 23.79 -13.85
CA LEU A 254 7.76 24.74 -12.79
C LEU A 254 8.56 24.06 -11.67
N GLY A 255 8.77 22.74 -11.75
CA GLY A 255 9.32 21.94 -10.66
C GLY A 255 8.42 21.93 -9.43
N MET A 256 9.04 21.71 -8.27
CA MET A 256 8.33 21.50 -7.01
C MET A 256 7.81 22.83 -6.41
N LEU A 257 6.59 22.84 -5.89
CA LEU A 257 6.07 23.92 -5.02
C LEU A 257 6.28 23.59 -3.53
N GLY A 258 5.91 24.53 -2.65
CA GLY A 258 5.90 24.36 -1.19
C GLY A 258 7.10 25.04 -0.51
N MET A 259 7.34 24.67 0.75
CA MET A 259 8.35 25.25 1.66
C MET A 259 9.75 25.34 1.06
N HIS A 260 10.14 24.32 0.29
CA HIS A 260 11.42 24.25 -0.44
C HIS A 260 11.21 24.16 -1.95
N GLY A 261 10.06 24.65 -2.42
CA GLY A 261 9.74 24.74 -3.82
C GLY A 261 10.52 25.83 -4.54
N THR A 262 10.44 25.82 -5.87
CA THR A 262 11.00 26.90 -6.69
C THR A 262 10.18 28.17 -6.48
N ALA A 263 10.85 29.33 -6.49
CA ALA A 263 10.16 30.61 -6.32
C ALA A 263 9.08 30.83 -7.40
N TYR A 264 9.34 30.39 -8.62
CA TYR A 264 8.42 30.53 -9.74
C TYR A 264 7.23 29.55 -9.68
N ALA A 265 7.39 28.33 -9.16
CA ALA A 265 6.24 27.45 -8.88
C ALA A 265 5.30 28.08 -7.86
N ASN A 266 5.83 28.53 -6.72
CA ASN A 266 5.05 29.18 -5.67
C ASN A 266 4.37 30.46 -6.17
N LYS A 267 5.08 31.27 -6.98
CA LYS A 267 4.51 32.49 -7.57
C LYS A 267 3.39 32.18 -8.56
N ALA A 268 3.56 31.17 -9.43
CA ALA A 268 2.54 30.75 -10.37
C ALA A 268 1.26 30.27 -9.66
N VAL A 269 1.40 29.48 -8.60
CA VAL A 269 0.26 29.03 -7.78
C VAL A 269 -0.40 30.20 -7.05
N TYR A 270 0.38 31.13 -6.49
CA TYR A 270 -0.17 32.31 -5.82
C TYR A 270 -0.94 33.24 -6.77
N ASP A 271 -0.43 33.43 -7.99
CA ASP A 271 -1.02 34.34 -8.98
C ASP A 271 -2.04 33.66 -9.91
N CYS A 272 -2.21 32.34 -9.88
CA CYS A 272 -3.11 31.65 -10.81
C CYS A 272 -4.57 32.09 -10.66
N ASP A 273 -5.37 31.90 -11.72
CA ASP A 273 -6.83 32.05 -11.66
C ASP A 273 -7.56 30.70 -11.63
N LEU A 274 -6.83 29.59 -11.81
CA LEU A 274 -7.35 28.23 -11.71
C LEU A 274 -6.22 27.26 -11.36
N ILE A 275 -6.43 26.40 -10.37
CA ILE A 275 -5.57 25.25 -10.08
C ILE A 275 -6.35 23.98 -10.40
N MET A 276 -5.79 23.13 -11.27
CA MET A 276 -6.25 21.76 -11.43
C MET A 276 -5.36 20.83 -10.60
N SER A 277 -5.87 20.41 -9.45
CA SER A 277 -5.17 19.49 -8.54
C SER A 277 -5.42 18.05 -8.98
N ILE A 278 -4.35 17.34 -9.34
CA ILE A 278 -4.39 15.98 -9.88
C ILE A 278 -3.66 15.07 -8.90
N GLY A 279 -4.41 14.30 -8.11
CA GLY A 279 -3.85 13.32 -7.18
C GLY A 279 -3.04 13.91 -6.02
N SER A 280 -3.36 15.13 -5.58
CA SER A 280 -2.74 15.79 -4.42
C SER A 280 -3.68 15.82 -3.21
N ARG A 281 -3.12 16.03 -2.00
CA ARG A 281 -3.86 16.02 -0.72
C ARG A 281 -3.86 17.35 0.04
N TRP A 282 -3.42 18.44 -0.60
CA TRP A 282 -3.39 19.79 0.00
C TRP A 282 -2.78 19.81 1.40
N ASP A 283 -1.57 19.25 1.54
CA ASP A 283 -0.86 19.31 2.81
C ASP A 283 -0.37 20.73 3.13
N ASP A 284 0.06 20.93 4.37
CA ASP A 284 0.48 22.22 4.93
C ASP A 284 1.88 22.66 4.51
N ARG A 285 2.59 21.85 3.73
CA ARG A 285 3.99 22.05 3.32
C ARG A 285 4.15 22.73 1.97
#